data_AF-A0A9P0LTE5-F1
#
_entry.id   AF-A0A9P0LTE5-F1
#
_cell.length_a   1.000
_cell.length_b   1.000
_cell.length_c   1.000
_cell.angle_alpha   90.00
_cell.angle_beta   90.00
_cell.angle_gamma   90.00
#
_symmetry.space_group_name_H-M   'P 1'
#
loop_
_entity.id
_entity.type
_entity.pdbx_description
1 polymer ?
#
loop_
_entity_poly.entity_id
_entity_poly.type
_entity_poly.pdbx_seq_one_letter_code
_entity_poly.pdbx_strand_id
1 'polypeptide(L)'
;MISCVLFVIFSFINTLYAQQSLSLNGKWELRDSKSTYKNLIGNVPGGIYSDLMSNKVLGDIFSGYMDDTTKWVPRQEWIYTKNFTVTEELLNFENINLMFDGLDTFADVYLNGERIGQSRNMFVQYTFDIAHKLKVGENILKVHFKSPVKVSEDLAEKQSQSYVIPPVCPPNEYHGECSVNMIRKMQASYAWDWGPSFPSVGIWKAVYIEAFNCSVIRHVVKDVVEDDKNDVWILNVDVYLAPSKTTIASGKIEFSIKLNNEAITKVVDVPENSIVVSAVIEVPKGSVHHWWPNGYGAHDLYLLKVRYSAENEREVSIKEVRVGFRIVELVQDPVGNGYSFYFKVNDVPIFMKGSNEIPVDILPERGQDKKKIRTLLETARDTHMNMLRVWGGGVYESDYFYDLADEMGILIWQDFMFACALYPSNNDFLENVLDEVDYQVKRLSGYTSIALFAGNNENEGALRDDWYHVRQNFTVFKNDYVKLYVDTIKNRFEEITHKRRIFVASSPSNGKKTEQEGYVSNNPYDQQYGDDMYKPFFDDPVKTYEYYIFLLDARDDLKDNDDVVVFPPDARYLTDEKELDKQLMANGMPQDVSGRL
;
A
#
# COMPACT_ATOMS: atom_id res chain seq x y z
N MET A 1 -6.19 -40.42 64.05
CA MET A 1 -6.03 -40.57 62.59
C MET A 1 -6.44 -39.26 61.97
N ILE A 2 -5.48 -38.58 61.34
CA ILE A 2 -5.57 -37.20 60.85
C ILE A 2 -6.46 -37.18 59.59
N SER A 3 -7.47 -36.32 59.57
CA SER A 3 -8.22 -36.03 58.33
C SER A 3 -7.78 -34.64 57.85
N CYS A 4 -6.90 -34.64 56.85
CA CYS A 4 -6.41 -33.43 56.20
C CYS A 4 -7.47 -32.83 55.28
N VAL A 5 -7.63 -31.52 55.43
CA VAL A 5 -8.38 -30.60 54.58
C VAL A 5 -7.64 -30.43 53.25
N LEU A 6 -8.36 -30.51 52.12
CA LEU A 6 -7.89 -30.00 50.83
C LEU A 6 -8.81 -28.84 50.39
N PHE A 7 -8.36 -27.62 50.67
CA PHE A 7 -8.90 -26.42 50.04
C PHE A 7 -8.27 -26.31 48.64
N VAL A 8 -9.05 -26.56 47.60
CA VAL A 8 -8.67 -26.23 46.22
C VAL A 8 -8.91 -24.74 46.03
N ILE A 9 -7.85 -23.95 46.16
CA ILE A 9 -7.85 -22.54 45.77
C ILE A 9 -7.82 -22.51 44.24
N PHE A 10 -8.98 -22.26 43.61
CA PHE A 10 -9.03 -21.85 42.21
C PHE A 10 -8.46 -20.42 42.12
N SER A 11 -7.17 -20.31 41.82
CA SER A 11 -6.59 -19.06 41.36
C SER A 11 -7.14 -18.80 39.95
N PHE A 12 -8.22 -18.01 39.85
CA PHE A 12 -8.59 -17.36 38.61
C PHE A 12 -7.46 -16.38 38.27
N ILE A 13 -6.50 -16.82 37.46
CA ILE A 13 -5.61 -15.90 36.77
C ILE A 13 -6.50 -15.21 35.75
N ASN A 14 -7.00 -14.02 36.09
CA ASN A 14 -7.62 -13.13 35.12
C ASN A 14 -6.51 -12.69 34.15
N THR A 15 -6.35 -13.42 33.05
CA THR A 15 -5.49 -12.99 31.95
C THR A 15 -6.11 -11.72 31.38
N LEU A 16 -5.51 -10.56 31.66
CA LEU A 16 -5.89 -9.31 31.03
C LEU A 16 -5.40 -9.32 29.58
N TYR A 17 -6.32 -9.14 28.63
CA TYR A 17 -5.95 -8.75 27.28
C TYR A 17 -5.23 -7.41 27.35
N ALA A 18 -4.07 -7.33 26.70
CA ALA A 18 -3.15 -6.19 26.79
C ALA A 18 -3.75 -4.87 26.36
N GLN A 19 -4.63 -4.92 25.37
CA GLN A 19 -5.05 -3.74 24.65
C GLN A 19 -6.48 -3.38 25.04
N GLN A 20 -6.63 -2.32 25.83
CA GLN A 20 -7.87 -1.58 25.83
C GLN A 20 -7.82 -0.55 24.70
N SER A 21 -8.83 -0.60 23.82
CA SER A 21 -8.99 0.36 22.73
C SER A 21 -10.29 1.14 22.91
N LEU A 22 -10.18 2.47 22.89
CA LEU A 22 -11.32 3.37 22.85
C LEU A 22 -11.37 4.05 21.49
N SER A 23 -12.31 3.63 20.64
CA SER A 23 -12.52 4.27 19.35
C SER A 23 -13.01 5.71 19.52
N LEU A 24 -12.41 6.64 18.78
CA LEU A 24 -12.83 8.03 18.66
C LEU A 24 -13.46 8.32 17.28
N ASN A 25 -13.77 7.28 16.52
CA ASN A 25 -14.50 7.37 15.25
C ASN A 25 -15.93 7.92 15.44
N GLY A 26 -16.59 8.23 14.34
CA GLY A 26 -17.95 8.75 14.28
C GLY A 26 -17.99 10.25 14.07
N LYS A 27 -18.93 10.93 14.74
CA LYS A 27 -19.21 12.35 14.51
C LYS A 27 -18.31 13.26 15.34
N TRP A 28 -17.75 14.27 14.69
CA TRP A 28 -16.91 15.33 15.23
C TRP A 28 -17.55 16.68 14.91
N GLU A 29 -17.26 17.69 15.73
CA GLU A 29 -17.57 19.07 15.38
C GLU A 29 -16.56 19.55 14.33
N LEU A 30 -17.05 20.20 13.27
CA LEU A 30 -16.25 20.73 12.18
C LEU A 30 -16.49 22.24 12.00
N ARG A 31 -15.41 22.97 11.74
CA ARG A 31 -15.43 24.38 11.35
C ARG A 31 -14.19 24.77 10.54
N ASP A 32 -14.28 25.86 9.79
CA ASP A 32 -13.10 26.52 9.21
C ASP A 32 -12.38 27.39 10.27
N SER A 33 -11.11 27.69 10.05
CA SER A 33 -10.32 28.51 10.99
C SER A 33 -10.85 29.95 11.13
N LYS A 34 -11.52 30.48 10.10
CA LYS A 34 -12.13 31.82 10.10
C LYS A 34 -13.54 31.83 10.71
N SER A 35 -14.10 30.67 11.09
CA SER A 35 -15.47 30.53 11.61
C SER A 35 -16.57 31.05 10.67
N THR A 36 -16.29 31.07 9.37
CA THR A 36 -17.28 31.31 8.30
C THR A 36 -18.27 30.14 8.23
N TYR A 37 -17.72 28.92 8.28
CA TYR A 37 -18.42 27.65 8.29
C TYR A 37 -18.28 27.05 9.69
N LYS A 38 -19.38 27.02 10.44
CA LYS A 38 -19.41 26.59 11.84
C LYS A 38 -20.61 25.72 12.12
N ASN A 39 -20.58 25.00 13.24
CA ASN A 39 -21.61 24.04 13.63
C ASN A 39 -21.84 22.94 12.58
N LEU A 40 -20.78 22.58 11.84
CA LEU A 40 -20.82 21.46 10.91
C LEU A 40 -20.48 20.16 11.64
N ILE A 41 -20.88 19.05 11.04
CA ILE A 41 -20.53 17.72 11.52
C ILE A 41 -19.48 17.13 10.58
N GLY A 42 -18.32 16.78 11.11
CA GLY A 42 -17.31 15.98 10.41
C GLY A 42 -17.47 14.50 10.75
N ASN A 43 -17.34 13.62 9.76
CA ASN A 43 -17.32 12.17 10.00
C ASN A 43 -15.87 11.68 10.07
N VAL A 44 -15.60 10.72 10.95
CA VAL A 44 -14.28 10.11 11.09
C VAL A 44 -14.42 8.58 11.12
N PRO A 45 -13.76 7.82 10.24
CA PRO A 45 -12.93 8.29 9.11
C PRO A 45 -13.71 9.17 8.12
N GLY A 46 -13.07 10.23 7.61
CA GLY A 46 -13.70 11.15 6.68
C GLY A 46 -12.78 12.24 6.14
N GLY A 47 -13.33 13.07 5.26
CA GLY A 47 -12.61 14.12 4.56
C GLY A 47 -13.49 15.34 4.29
N ILE A 48 -12.86 16.50 4.15
CA ILE A 48 -13.56 17.79 4.16
C ILE A 48 -14.61 17.92 3.06
N TYR A 49 -14.35 17.42 1.85
CA TYR A 49 -15.31 17.47 0.76
C TYR A 49 -16.56 16.61 1.05
N SER A 50 -16.37 15.39 1.56
CA SER A 50 -17.48 14.54 2.00
C SER A 50 -18.29 15.20 3.11
N ASP A 51 -17.62 15.83 4.07
CA ASP A 51 -18.29 16.49 5.18
C ASP A 51 -19.06 17.73 4.74
N LEU A 52 -18.49 18.59 3.88
CA LEU A 52 -19.18 19.74 3.33
C LEU A 52 -20.38 19.35 2.46
N MET A 53 -20.28 18.26 1.68
CA MET A 53 -21.41 17.67 0.96
C MET A 53 -22.51 17.19 1.93
N SER A 54 -22.14 16.44 2.97
CA SER A 54 -23.10 15.91 3.95
C SER A 54 -23.83 17.00 4.74
N ASN A 55 -23.16 18.13 4.99
CA ASN A 55 -23.73 19.32 5.61
C ASN A 55 -24.44 20.25 4.60
N LYS A 56 -24.55 19.86 3.32
CA LYS A 56 -25.20 20.62 2.23
C LYS A 56 -24.57 22.00 1.98
N VAL A 57 -23.30 22.18 2.34
CA VAL A 57 -22.51 23.36 1.97
C VAL A 57 -22.08 23.25 0.51
N LEU A 58 -21.74 22.04 0.07
CA LEU A 58 -21.46 21.71 -1.32
C LEU A 58 -22.54 20.78 -1.89
N GLY A 59 -22.73 20.84 -3.21
CA GLY A 59 -23.40 19.80 -3.98
C GLY A 59 -22.46 18.63 -4.30
N ASP A 60 -22.89 17.72 -5.16
CA ASP A 60 -22.02 16.65 -5.66
C ASP A 60 -20.79 17.24 -6.36
N ILE A 61 -19.60 16.88 -5.87
CA ILE A 61 -18.32 17.38 -6.38
C ILE A 61 -18.02 16.94 -7.82
N PHE A 62 -18.71 15.93 -8.36
CA PHE A 62 -18.55 15.50 -9.75
C PHE A 62 -19.51 16.20 -10.71
N SER A 63 -20.36 17.09 -10.23
CA SER A 63 -21.35 17.78 -11.07
C SER A 63 -20.84 19.12 -11.60
N GLY A 64 -20.87 19.29 -12.92
CA GLY A 64 -20.53 20.58 -13.56
C GLY A 64 -19.06 20.96 -13.37
N TYR A 65 -18.80 22.16 -12.85
CA TYR A 65 -17.46 22.74 -12.64
C TYR A 65 -17.10 22.82 -11.15
N MET A 66 -17.48 21.80 -10.38
CA MET A 66 -17.27 21.79 -8.92
C MET A 66 -15.78 21.68 -8.55
N ASP A 67 -14.98 21.02 -9.37
CA ASP A 67 -13.51 21.01 -9.28
C ASP A 67 -12.90 22.42 -9.30
N ASP A 68 -13.40 23.33 -10.14
CA ASP A 68 -12.89 24.70 -10.21
C ASP A 68 -13.56 25.62 -9.16
N THR A 69 -14.89 25.56 -9.04
CA THR A 69 -15.65 26.43 -8.13
C THR A 69 -15.41 26.15 -6.65
N THR A 70 -14.84 24.98 -6.30
CA THR A 70 -14.52 24.60 -4.93
C THR A 70 -13.03 24.65 -4.59
N LYS A 71 -12.18 25.26 -5.44
CA LYS A 71 -10.74 25.51 -5.14
C LYS A 71 -10.46 26.29 -3.87
N TRP A 72 -11.47 26.95 -3.30
CA TRP A 72 -11.34 27.59 -1.99
C TRP A 72 -11.24 26.59 -0.83
N VAL A 73 -11.83 25.39 -0.96
CA VAL A 73 -11.91 24.37 0.10
C VAL A 73 -10.52 23.90 0.58
N PRO A 74 -9.61 23.44 -0.30
CA PRO A 74 -8.32 22.93 0.11
C PRO A 74 -7.34 24.06 0.45
N ARG A 75 -7.67 25.31 0.10
CA ARG A 75 -6.90 26.51 0.42
C ARG A 75 -7.27 27.11 1.79
N GLN A 76 -8.28 26.56 2.47
CA GLN A 76 -8.63 26.91 3.84
C GLN A 76 -8.01 25.94 4.86
N GLU A 77 -8.05 26.36 6.13
CA GLU A 77 -7.68 25.52 7.26
C GLU A 77 -8.95 25.04 7.98
N TRP A 78 -8.95 23.79 8.40
CA TRP A 78 -10.13 23.10 8.91
C TRP A 78 -9.85 22.50 10.28
N ILE A 79 -10.81 22.60 11.19
CA ILE A 79 -10.67 22.17 12.58
C ILE A 79 -11.74 21.13 12.90
N TYR A 80 -11.29 19.92 13.25
CA TYR A 80 -12.13 18.85 13.79
C TYR A 80 -11.97 18.83 15.32
N THR A 81 -13.08 18.80 16.06
CA THR A 81 -13.09 18.73 17.53
C THR A 81 -13.97 17.60 18.03
N LYS A 82 -13.50 16.85 19.03
CA LYS A 82 -14.22 15.76 19.67
C LYS A 82 -14.10 15.84 21.17
N ASN A 83 -15.24 15.79 21.84
CA ASN A 83 -15.31 15.52 23.27
C ASN A 83 -15.44 14.01 23.47
N PHE A 84 -14.70 13.48 24.43
CA PHE A 84 -14.74 12.07 24.81
C PHE A 84 -14.50 11.94 26.31
N THR A 85 -14.95 10.84 26.89
CA THR A 85 -14.83 10.60 28.34
C THR A 85 -13.81 9.50 28.60
N VAL A 86 -12.95 9.70 29.60
CA VAL A 86 -11.96 8.72 30.06
C VAL A 86 -12.29 8.29 31.48
N THR A 87 -12.23 6.98 31.72
CA THR A 87 -12.41 6.38 33.05
C THR A 87 -11.10 6.35 33.83
N GLU A 88 -11.19 6.24 35.15
CA GLU A 88 -10.01 6.04 36.01
C GLU A 88 -9.28 4.72 35.69
N GLU A 89 -10.02 3.69 35.25
CA GLU A 89 -9.45 2.41 34.81
C GLU A 89 -8.46 2.56 33.65
N LEU A 90 -8.78 3.38 32.63
CA LEU A 90 -7.89 3.61 31.50
C LEU A 90 -6.58 4.27 31.93
N LEU A 91 -6.62 5.14 32.94
CA LEU A 91 -5.43 5.83 33.46
C LEU A 91 -4.51 4.95 34.30
N ASN A 92 -4.95 3.73 34.65
CA ASN A 92 -4.11 2.77 35.38
C ASN A 92 -3.11 2.04 34.46
N PHE A 93 -3.22 2.20 33.13
CA PHE A 93 -2.27 1.61 32.19
C PHE A 93 -0.99 2.42 32.09
N GLU A 94 0.15 1.73 31.95
CA GLU A 94 1.47 2.39 31.85
C GLU A 94 1.66 3.18 30.54
N ASN A 95 1.14 2.64 29.43
CA ASN A 95 1.22 3.27 28.12
C ASN A 95 -0.20 3.59 27.66
N ILE A 96 -0.44 4.87 27.34
CA ILE A 96 -1.72 5.35 26.81
C ILE A 96 -1.40 6.25 25.63
N ASN A 97 -1.68 5.74 24.44
CA ASN A 97 -1.33 6.36 23.18
C ASN A 97 -2.59 6.77 22.41
N LEU A 98 -2.58 7.95 21.82
CA LEU A 98 -3.53 8.34 20.79
C LEU A 98 -2.99 7.90 19.43
N MET A 99 -3.77 7.06 18.75
CA MET A 99 -3.46 6.48 17.45
C MET A 99 -4.29 7.16 16.37
N PHE A 100 -3.64 7.59 15.29
CA PHE A 100 -4.29 7.95 14.04
C PHE A 100 -3.72 7.06 12.94
N ASP A 101 -4.56 6.20 12.35
CA ASP A 101 -4.15 5.32 11.26
C ASP A 101 -3.88 6.08 9.95
N GLY A 102 -4.27 7.36 9.89
CA GLY A 102 -4.02 8.24 8.76
C GLY A 102 -4.61 9.64 8.94
N LEU A 103 -3.76 10.65 8.80
CA LEU A 103 -4.12 12.07 8.75
C LEU A 103 -3.75 12.63 7.38
N ASP A 104 -4.70 13.25 6.69
CA ASP A 104 -4.49 13.83 5.37
C ASP A 104 -4.52 15.37 5.45
N THR A 105 -3.41 16.09 5.39
CA THR A 105 -2.03 15.60 5.58
C THR A 105 -1.35 16.36 6.70
N PHE A 106 -1.33 17.69 6.62
CA PHE A 106 -0.66 18.55 7.60
C PHE A 106 -1.62 18.97 8.69
N ALA A 107 -1.45 18.43 9.90
CA ALA A 107 -2.31 18.75 11.02
C ALA A 107 -1.52 19.05 12.30
N ASP A 108 -2.01 19.98 13.09
CA ASP A 108 -1.61 20.17 14.48
C ASP A 108 -2.65 19.51 15.40
N VAL A 109 -2.20 18.61 16.27
CA VAL A 109 -3.07 17.85 17.17
C VAL A 109 -2.97 18.41 18.59
N TYR A 110 -4.12 18.68 19.20
CA TYR A 110 -4.23 19.23 20.55
C TYR A 110 -5.13 18.37 21.42
N LEU A 111 -4.69 18.12 22.65
CA LEU A 111 -5.47 17.47 23.69
C LEU A 111 -5.62 18.42 24.86
N ASN A 112 -6.87 18.68 25.28
CA ASN A 112 -7.19 19.56 26.41
C ASN A 112 -6.56 20.96 26.31
N GLY A 113 -6.42 21.47 25.07
CA GLY A 113 -5.85 22.78 24.77
C GLY A 113 -4.33 22.79 24.57
N GLU A 114 -3.62 21.69 24.86
CA GLU A 114 -2.18 21.58 24.68
C GLU A 114 -1.84 20.83 23.39
N ARG A 115 -0.85 21.31 22.62
CA ARG A 115 -0.38 20.62 21.41
C ARG A 115 0.35 19.33 21.81
N ILE A 116 -0.01 18.21 21.19
CA ILE A 116 0.59 16.89 21.45
C ILE A 116 1.45 16.39 20.29
N GLY A 117 1.24 16.93 19.08
CA GLY A 117 2.03 16.55 17.93
C GLY A 117 1.54 17.20 16.64
N GLN A 118 2.13 16.77 15.54
CA GLN A 118 1.79 17.21 14.19
C GLN A 118 1.93 16.07 13.18
N SER A 119 1.22 16.17 12.06
CA SER A 119 1.35 15.28 10.90
C SER A 119 1.92 15.99 9.67
N ARG A 120 2.58 15.23 8.80
CA ARG A 120 3.25 15.71 7.57
C ARG A 120 3.26 14.70 6.41
N ASN A 121 2.59 13.56 6.56
CA ASN A 121 2.56 12.47 5.60
C ASN A 121 1.22 11.71 5.70
N MET A 122 0.51 11.63 4.58
CA MET A 122 -0.78 10.97 4.49
C MET A 122 -0.71 9.45 4.76
N PHE A 123 0.45 8.86 4.47
CA PHE A 123 0.64 7.43 4.31
C PHE A 123 1.21 6.72 5.54
N VAL A 124 1.29 7.38 6.70
CA VAL A 124 1.81 6.81 7.94
C VAL A 124 0.75 6.79 9.05
N GLN A 125 0.92 5.89 9.99
CA GLN A 125 0.22 5.94 11.28
C GLN A 125 0.96 6.91 12.21
N TYR A 126 0.19 7.74 12.93
CA TYR A 126 0.71 8.62 13.97
C TYR A 126 0.36 8.07 15.37
N THR A 127 1.36 8.07 16.25
CA THR A 127 1.23 7.65 17.64
C THR A 127 1.67 8.79 18.55
N PHE A 128 0.81 9.22 19.48
CA PHE A 128 1.13 10.24 20.47
C PHE A 128 0.93 9.70 21.88
N ASP A 129 1.95 9.78 22.72
CA ASP A 129 1.80 9.51 24.15
C ASP A 129 0.96 10.61 24.81
N ILE A 130 -0.18 10.22 25.38
CA ILE A 130 -1.15 11.15 25.99
C ILE A 130 -1.42 10.89 27.47
N ALA A 131 -0.74 9.92 28.09
CA ALA A 131 -1.05 9.50 29.47
C ALA A 131 -1.04 10.68 30.46
N HIS A 132 -0.04 11.56 30.36
CA HIS A 132 0.13 12.73 31.23
C HIS A 132 -0.79 13.92 30.91
N LYS A 133 -1.56 13.85 29.82
CA LYS A 133 -2.43 14.94 29.33
C LYS A 133 -3.91 14.63 29.46
N LEU A 134 -4.25 13.37 29.71
CA LEU A 134 -5.62 12.92 29.95
C LEU A 134 -6.11 13.31 31.35
N LYS A 135 -7.42 13.46 31.46
CA LYS A 135 -8.13 13.72 32.72
C LYS A 135 -9.23 12.67 32.89
N VAL A 136 -9.51 12.25 34.11
CA VAL A 136 -10.74 11.48 34.38
C VAL A 136 -11.95 12.36 34.04
N GLY A 137 -12.92 11.78 33.35
CA GLY A 137 -14.07 12.51 32.84
C GLY A 137 -13.83 13.06 31.43
N GLU A 138 -14.32 14.27 31.16
CA GLU A 138 -14.35 14.86 29.82
C GLU A 138 -12.97 15.35 29.37
N ASN A 139 -12.62 14.99 28.14
CA ASN A 139 -11.42 15.43 27.43
C ASN A 139 -11.82 15.97 26.06
N ILE A 140 -11.03 16.90 25.54
CA ILE A 140 -11.27 17.53 24.24
C ILE A 140 -10.06 17.28 23.34
N LEU A 141 -10.28 16.56 22.24
CA LEU A 141 -9.31 16.37 21.17
C LEU A 141 -9.64 17.33 20.02
N LYS A 142 -8.63 18.01 19.51
CA LYS A 142 -8.74 18.91 18.36
C LYS A 142 -7.65 18.61 17.35
N VAL A 143 -8.03 18.53 16.09
CA VAL A 143 -7.12 18.34 14.95
C VAL A 143 -7.31 19.54 14.02
N HIS A 144 -6.25 20.32 13.87
CA HIS A 144 -6.25 21.53 13.03
C HIS A 144 -5.44 21.28 11.75
N PHE A 145 -6.12 21.08 10.64
CA PHE A 145 -5.52 20.87 9.33
C PHE A 145 -5.14 22.19 8.67
N LYS A 146 -3.89 22.24 8.18
CA LYS A 146 -3.37 23.29 7.31
C LYS A 146 -3.74 22.99 5.86
N SER A 147 -3.81 24.04 5.04
CA SER A 147 -4.00 23.92 3.59
C SER A 147 -2.83 23.14 2.96
N PRO A 148 -3.06 21.95 2.35
CA PRO A 148 -1.99 21.21 1.69
C PRO A 148 -1.43 22.00 0.50
N VAL A 149 -2.28 22.76 -0.20
CA VAL A 149 -1.88 23.59 -1.34
C VAL A 149 -0.92 24.70 -0.90
N LYS A 150 -1.22 25.37 0.21
CA LYS A 150 -0.34 26.43 0.73
C LYS A 150 0.98 25.86 1.24
N VAL A 151 0.94 24.72 1.93
CA VAL A 151 2.15 24.05 2.42
C VAL A 151 3.03 23.59 1.25
N SER A 152 2.45 23.02 0.18
CA SER A 152 3.23 22.61 -1.00
C SER A 152 3.85 23.79 -1.73
N GLU A 153 3.12 24.91 -1.88
CA GLU A 153 3.64 26.16 -2.44
C GLU A 153 4.82 26.71 -1.62
N ASP A 154 4.70 26.77 -0.28
CA ASP A 154 5.74 27.30 0.60
C ASP A 154 7.00 26.41 0.59
N LEU A 155 6.83 25.09 0.53
CA LEU A 155 7.95 24.14 0.40
C LEU A 155 8.64 24.26 -0.96
N ALA A 156 7.88 24.42 -2.05
CA ALA A 156 8.43 24.67 -3.37
C ALA A 156 9.23 25.99 -3.41
N GLU A 157 8.71 27.06 -2.81
CA GLU A 157 9.40 28.34 -2.72
C GLU A 157 10.74 28.18 -1.98
N LYS A 158 10.73 27.52 -0.81
CA LYS A 158 11.95 27.23 -0.04
C LYS A 158 12.94 26.39 -0.84
N GLN A 159 12.49 25.33 -1.52
CA GLN A 159 13.33 24.45 -2.33
C GLN A 159 13.93 25.19 -3.53
N SER A 160 13.18 26.09 -4.16
CA SER A 160 13.64 26.83 -5.35
C SER A 160 14.85 27.75 -5.08
N GLN A 161 15.13 28.08 -3.81
CA GLN A 161 16.36 28.77 -3.41
C GLN A 161 17.64 27.96 -3.70
N SER A 162 17.52 26.63 -3.76
CA SER A 162 18.60 25.74 -4.22
C SER A 162 18.47 25.45 -5.71
N TYR A 163 17.34 24.84 -6.12
CA TYR A 163 16.97 24.61 -7.52
C TYR A 163 15.49 24.20 -7.57
N VAL A 164 14.84 24.46 -8.70
CA VAL A 164 13.44 24.11 -8.94
C VAL A 164 13.31 22.60 -9.21
N ILE A 165 12.32 21.95 -8.60
CA ILE A 165 12.02 20.54 -8.83
C ILE A 165 10.73 20.41 -9.65
N PRO A 166 10.82 19.93 -10.90
CA PRO A 166 9.66 19.83 -11.77
C PRO A 166 8.88 18.50 -11.65
N PRO A 167 7.65 18.45 -12.19
CA PRO A 167 6.90 19.57 -12.74
C PRO A 167 6.39 20.49 -11.61
N VAL A 168 6.43 21.81 -11.83
CA VAL A 168 5.95 22.77 -10.82
C VAL A 168 4.44 22.80 -10.77
N CYS A 169 3.78 22.75 -11.92
CA CYS A 169 2.33 22.70 -12.06
C CYS A 169 1.95 21.63 -13.10
N PRO A 170 0.77 21.01 -12.97
CA PRO A 170 0.23 20.17 -14.02
C PRO A 170 -0.12 21.01 -15.27
N PRO A 171 -0.32 20.38 -16.44
CA PRO A 171 -0.92 21.01 -17.61
C PRO A 171 -2.21 21.77 -17.28
N ASN A 172 -2.44 22.90 -17.95
CA ASN A 172 -3.58 23.77 -17.67
C ASN A 172 -4.92 23.07 -17.92
N GLU A 173 -4.94 22.14 -18.88
CA GLU A 173 -6.10 21.33 -19.26
C GLU A 173 -6.57 20.41 -18.13
N TYR A 174 -5.74 20.14 -17.12
CA TYR A 174 -6.11 19.32 -15.96
C TYR A 174 -6.78 20.16 -14.87
N HIS A 175 -6.75 21.50 -14.98
CA HIS A 175 -7.31 22.44 -14.00
C HIS A 175 -6.83 22.21 -12.56
N GLY A 176 -5.62 21.66 -12.42
CA GLY A 176 -5.00 21.20 -11.18
C GLY A 176 -4.42 22.28 -10.26
N GLU A 177 -3.84 21.81 -9.16
CA GLU A 177 -3.06 22.62 -8.23
C GLU A 177 -1.55 22.31 -8.40
N CYS A 178 -0.67 23.20 -7.95
CA CYS A 178 0.78 23.08 -8.18
C CYS A 178 1.54 22.42 -7.02
N SER A 179 2.75 21.92 -7.33
CA SER A 179 3.79 21.52 -6.36
C SER A 179 3.48 20.30 -5.49
N VAL A 180 2.62 19.39 -5.97
CA VAL A 180 2.27 18.15 -5.24
C VAL A 180 3.48 17.27 -4.91
N ASN A 181 4.53 17.32 -5.74
CA ASN A 181 5.78 16.59 -5.54
C ASN A 181 6.59 17.05 -4.30
N MET A 182 6.24 18.17 -3.69
CA MET A 182 6.89 18.66 -2.47
C MET A 182 6.35 17.99 -1.19
N ILE A 183 5.23 17.27 -1.28
CA ILE A 183 4.50 16.75 -0.12
C ILE A 183 4.18 15.25 -0.26
N ARG A 184 4.07 14.56 0.88
CA ARG A 184 3.69 13.14 0.93
C ARG A 184 2.18 13.00 1.12
N LYS A 185 1.47 13.04 0.00
CA LYS A 185 0.02 12.92 -0.17
C LYS A 185 -0.27 12.19 -1.48
N MET A 186 -1.48 11.65 -1.67
CA MET A 186 -1.95 11.14 -2.98
C MET A 186 -1.61 12.13 -4.10
N GLN A 187 -0.77 11.73 -5.05
CA GLN A 187 -0.23 12.65 -6.05
C GLN A 187 -1.32 13.11 -7.04
N ALA A 188 -2.22 12.20 -7.43
CA ALA A 188 -3.35 12.51 -8.30
C ALA A 188 -4.43 13.39 -7.64
N SER A 189 -4.34 13.70 -6.33
CA SER A 189 -5.33 14.60 -5.71
C SER A 189 -5.21 16.05 -6.19
N TYR A 190 -4.09 16.41 -6.84
CA TYR A 190 -3.82 17.72 -7.45
C TYR A 190 -4.21 17.75 -8.94
N ALA A 191 -5.10 16.82 -9.35
CA ALA A 191 -5.47 16.45 -10.71
C ALA A 191 -4.49 15.51 -11.41
N TRP A 192 -5.01 14.84 -12.43
CA TRP A 192 -4.30 14.01 -13.38
C TRP A 192 -5.00 14.09 -14.74
N ASP A 193 -4.45 13.50 -15.81
CA ASP A 193 -5.09 13.52 -17.14
C ASP A 193 -6.47 12.81 -17.19
N TRP A 194 -6.80 12.02 -16.18
CA TRP A 194 -8.09 11.34 -15.99
C TRP A 194 -8.84 11.77 -14.71
N GLY A 195 -8.26 12.62 -13.86
CA GLY A 195 -8.75 12.87 -12.50
C GLY A 195 -8.84 14.35 -12.12
N PRO A 196 -9.89 14.80 -11.40
CA PRO A 196 -10.05 16.20 -11.01
C PRO A 196 -9.17 16.60 -9.82
N SER A 197 -9.06 17.91 -9.57
CA SER A 197 -8.31 18.47 -8.43
C SER A 197 -9.18 18.61 -7.17
N PHE A 198 -9.07 17.65 -6.26
CA PHE A 198 -9.66 17.73 -4.92
C PHE A 198 -8.64 17.38 -3.84
N PRO A 199 -7.66 18.26 -3.56
CA PRO A 199 -6.66 18.03 -2.52
C PRO A 199 -7.25 18.17 -1.12
N SER A 200 -8.06 17.17 -0.74
CA SER A 200 -8.82 17.10 0.50
C SER A 200 -7.93 17.18 1.75
N VAL A 201 -8.56 17.45 2.90
CA VAL A 201 -7.98 17.26 4.22
C VAL A 201 -8.93 16.49 5.12
N GLY A 202 -8.42 15.73 6.06
CA GLY A 202 -9.26 15.02 7.03
C GLY A 202 -8.57 13.90 7.78
N ILE A 203 -9.31 13.34 8.73
CA ILE A 203 -8.91 12.14 9.46
C ILE A 203 -9.42 10.95 8.62
N TRP A 204 -8.68 10.62 7.56
CA TRP A 204 -9.14 9.71 6.49
C TRP A 204 -9.11 8.22 6.86
N LYS A 205 -8.53 7.89 8.02
CA LYS A 205 -8.52 6.55 8.64
C LYS A 205 -8.92 6.63 10.12
N ALA A 206 -8.96 5.49 10.81
CA ALA A 206 -9.45 5.41 12.18
C ALA A 206 -8.59 6.20 13.17
N VAL A 207 -9.24 6.66 14.24
CA VAL A 207 -8.62 7.29 15.40
C VAL A 207 -9.11 6.61 16.68
N TYR A 208 -8.19 6.29 17.58
CA TYR A 208 -8.51 5.59 18.83
C TYR A 208 -7.44 5.84 19.88
N ILE A 209 -7.82 5.66 21.16
CA ILE A 209 -6.86 5.55 22.25
C ILE A 209 -6.53 4.07 22.44
N GLU A 210 -5.24 3.77 22.56
CA GLU A 210 -4.72 2.45 22.86
C GLU A 210 -3.98 2.49 24.20
N ALA A 211 -4.40 1.62 25.13
CA ALA A 211 -3.77 1.50 26.43
C ALA A 211 -3.26 0.07 26.67
N PHE A 212 -2.03 -0.06 27.16
CA PHE A 212 -1.35 -1.33 27.47
C PHE A 212 -0.22 -1.13 28.52
N ASN A 213 0.21 -2.19 29.19
CA ASN A 213 1.24 -2.10 30.23
C ASN A 213 2.63 -2.53 29.76
N CYS A 214 2.73 -3.70 29.13
CA CYS A 214 3.99 -4.33 28.73
C CYS A 214 4.30 -4.10 27.26
N SER A 215 3.50 -4.66 26.35
CA SER A 215 3.70 -4.49 24.91
C SER A 215 2.53 -5.07 24.11
N VAL A 216 2.40 -4.59 22.88
CA VAL A 216 1.40 -5.02 21.91
C VAL A 216 2.05 -5.25 20.55
N ILE A 217 1.54 -6.22 19.80
CA ILE A 217 2.03 -6.56 18.46
C ILE A 217 1.58 -5.48 17.47
N ARG A 218 2.53 -4.75 16.88
CA ARG A 218 2.28 -3.73 15.86
C ARG A 218 2.20 -4.35 14.48
N HIS A 219 3.23 -5.11 14.08
CA HIS A 219 3.32 -5.72 12.76
C HIS A 219 3.81 -7.16 12.85
N VAL A 220 3.36 -7.98 11.91
CA VAL A 220 3.87 -9.34 11.68
C VAL A 220 4.28 -9.39 10.22
N VAL A 221 5.57 -9.20 9.98
CA VAL A 221 6.17 -9.32 8.64
C VAL A 221 6.51 -10.78 8.42
N LYS A 222 6.14 -11.31 7.26
CA LYS A 222 6.33 -12.73 6.97
C LYS A 222 6.58 -12.99 5.50
N ASP A 223 7.32 -14.04 5.25
CA ASP A 223 7.61 -14.57 3.93
C ASP A 223 7.84 -16.08 4.02
N VAL A 224 7.73 -16.72 2.87
CA VAL A 224 7.84 -18.16 2.71
C VAL A 224 8.91 -18.42 1.67
N VAL A 225 9.84 -19.31 1.98
CA VAL A 225 10.83 -19.84 1.04
C VAL A 225 10.82 -21.37 1.08
N GLU A 226 11.32 -22.02 0.03
CA GLU A 226 11.42 -23.48 -0.02
C GLU A 226 12.80 -23.96 0.45
N ASP A 227 12.82 -25.07 1.19
CA ASP A 227 14.01 -25.88 1.43
C ASP A 227 13.79 -27.30 0.90
N ASP A 228 14.09 -27.49 -0.38
CA ASP A 228 13.94 -28.77 -1.08
C ASP A 228 14.75 -29.91 -0.48
N LYS A 229 15.87 -29.60 0.18
CA LYS A 229 16.73 -30.65 0.75
C LYS A 229 16.06 -31.35 1.92
N ASN A 230 15.24 -30.61 2.66
CA ASN A 230 14.55 -31.10 3.84
C ASN A 230 13.04 -31.32 3.61
N ASP A 231 12.55 -31.09 2.38
CA ASP A 231 11.14 -31.23 1.99
C ASP A 231 10.18 -30.37 2.86
N VAL A 232 10.62 -29.15 3.18
CA VAL A 232 9.87 -28.20 4.00
C VAL A 232 9.77 -26.82 3.33
N TRP A 233 8.71 -26.11 3.68
CA TRP A 233 8.63 -24.67 3.60
C TRP A 233 9.25 -24.03 4.85
N ILE A 234 9.98 -22.95 4.65
CA ILE A 234 10.52 -22.11 5.71
C ILE A 234 9.66 -20.85 5.79
N LEU A 235 8.82 -20.78 6.82
CA LEU A 235 8.04 -19.59 7.15
C LEU A 235 8.86 -18.71 8.09
N ASN A 236 9.38 -17.61 7.54
CA ASN A 236 10.09 -16.59 8.30
C ASN A 236 9.08 -15.57 8.84
N VAL A 237 9.21 -15.21 10.12
CA VAL A 237 8.30 -14.27 10.77
C VAL A 237 9.07 -13.28 11.64
N ASP A 238 8.87 -12.00 11.40
CA ASP A 238 9.35 -10.90 12.23
C ASP A 238 8.16 -10.21 12.91
N VAL A 239 8.16 -10.21 14.25
CA VAL A 239 7.11 -9.61 15.07
C VAL A 239 7.62 -8.29 15.64
N TYR A 240 7.02 -7.19 15.22
CA TYR A 240 7.33 -5.87 15.73
C TYR A 240 6.43 -5.55 16.92
N LEU A 241 7.07 -5.20 18.04
CA LEU A 241 6.43 -4.93 19.31
C LEU A 241 6.45 -3.42 19.61
N ALA A 242 5.41 -2.93 20.25
CA ALA A 242 5.39 -1.57 20.76
C ALA A 242 6.34 -1.44 21.97
N PRO A 243 7.17 -0.39 22.05
CA PRO A 243 7.97 -0.15 23.24
C PRO A 243 7.07 0.21 24.43
N SER A 244 7.46 -0.19 25.64
CA SER A 244 6.90 0.32 26.90
C SER A 244 7.89 1.24 27.58
N LYS A 245 7.38 2.25 28.28
CA LYS A 245 8.20 3.29 28.93
C LYS A 245 8.85 2.85 30.23
N THR A 246 8.18 1.99 30.97
CA THR A 246 8.49 1.69 32.38
C THR A 246 8.71 0.22 32.60
N THR A 247 7.86 -0.62 32.01
CA THR A 247 8.00 -2.06 32.04
C THR A 247 8.92 -2.54 30.93
N ILE A 248 9.94 -3.31 31.28
CA ILE A 248 10.75 -4.05 30.31
C ILE A 248 9.84 -5.08 29.63
N ALA A 249 9.70 -4.99 28.31
CA ALA A 249 9.00 -5.99 27.52
C ALA A 249 9.86 -7.26 27.47
N SER A 250 9.56 -8.21 28.35
CA SER A 250 10.04 -9.60 28.32
C SER A 250 8.84 -10.54 28.31
N GLY A 251 9.05 -11.79 27.89
CA GLY A 251 7.97 -12.78 27.81
C GLY A 251 8.20 -13.80 26.72
N LYS A 252 7.12 -14.27 26.10
CA LYS A 252 7.16 -15.26 25.02
C LYS A 252 6.24 -14.88 23.87
N ILE A 253 6.64 -15.25 22.66
CA ILE A 253 5.75 -15.24 21.50
C ILE A 253 5.49 -16.69 21.09
N GLU A 254 4.21 -17.04 21.03
CA GLU A 254 3.71 -18.29 20.50
C GLU A 254 3.15 -18.06 19.10
N PHE A 255 3.66 -18.82 18.13
CA PHE A 255 3.16 -18.92 16.78
C PHE A 255 2.37 -20.21 16.67
N SER A 256 1.11 -20.13 16.23
CA SER A 256 0.26 -21.30 15.99
C SER A 256 -0.35 -21.21 14.60
N ILE A 257 -0.15 -22.25 13.80
CA ILE A 257 -0.71 -22.37 12.45
C ILE A 257 -1.37 -23.75 12.30
N LYS A 258 -2.64 -23.74 11.88
CA LYS A 258 -3.38 -24.97 11.56
C LYS A 258 -3.27 -25.23 10.07
N LEU A 259 -2.76 -26.40 9.71
CA LEU A 259 -2.54 -26.85 8.34
C LEU A 259 -3.62 -27.87 7.94
N ASN A 260 -3.47 -28.53 6.78
CA ASN A 260 -4.47 -29.48 6.29
C ASN A 260 -4.60 -30.71 7.20
N ASN A 261 -3.48 -31.28 7.61
CA ASN A 261 -3.43 -32.56 8.33
C ASN A 261 -2.79 -32.46 9.72
N GLU A 262 -2.25 -31.29 10.09
CA GLU A 262 -1.55 -31.08 11.35
C GLU A 262 -1.66 -29.62 11.84
N ALA A 263 -1.11 -29.34 13.02
CA ALA A 263 -0.95 -27.99 13.53
C ALA A 263 0.47 -27.84 14.08
N ILE A 264 1.09 -26.70 13.81
CA ILE A 264 2.44 -26.39 14.27
C ILE A 264 2.35 -25.27 15.29
N THR A 265 3.00 -25.48 16.43
CA THR A 265 3.18 -24.47 17.46
C THR A 265 4.67 -24.26 17.70
N LYS A 266 5.13 -23.01 17.62
CA LYS A 266 6.50 -22.59 17.91
C LYS A 266 6.46 -21.52 18.99
N VAL A 267 7.30 -21.64 20.00
CA VAL A 267 7.44 -20.62 21.06
C VAL A 267 8.87 -20.09 21.04
N VAL A 268 9.00 -18.77 21.11
CA VAL A 268 10.29 -18.07 21.25
C VAL A 268 10.24 -17.14 22.44
N ASP A 269 11.37 -17.01 23.14
CA ASP A 269 11.50 -16.03 24.21
C ASP A 269 11.65 -14.62 23.61
N VAL A 270 11.09 -13.63 24.29
CA VAL A 270 11.24 -12.20 23.98
C VAL A 270 12.32 -11.64 24.90
N PRO A 271 13.53 -11.34 24.38
CA PRO A 271 14.57 -10.73 25.19
C PRO A 271 14.14 -9.34 25.66
N GLU A 272 14.69 -8.92 26.79
CA GLU A 272 14.40 -7.61 27.38
C GLU A 272 14.58 -6.47 26.36
N ASN A 273 13.57 -5.60 26.27
CA ASN A 273 13.54 -4.41 25.39
C ASN A 273 13.62 -4.72 23.88
N SER A 274 13.31 -5.94 23.46
CA SER A 274 13.24 -6.26 22.03
C SER A 274 12.03 -5.58 21.38
N ILE A 275 12.31 -4.75 20.38
CA ILE A 275 11.28 -4.12 19.52
C ILE A 275 10.91 -5.00 18.31
N VAL A 276 11.75 -5.98 18.01
CA VAL A 276 11.53 -6.98 16.96
C VAL A 276 11.99 -8.35 17.45
N VAL A 277 11.20 -9.37 17.17
CA VAL A 277 11.51 -10.78 17.48
C VAL A 277 11.28 -11.62 16.24
N SER A 278 12.33 -12.31 15.81
CA SER A 278 12.33 -13.16 14.62
C SER A 278 12.13 -14.63 14.99
N ALA A 279 11.39 -15.35 14.16
CA ALA A 279 11.21 -16.79 14.27
C ALA A 279 11.24 -17.45 12.88
N VAL A 280 11.69 -18.69 12.88
CA VAL A 280 11.65 -19.58 11.71
C VAL A 280 10.78 -20.78 12.07
N ILE A 281 9.77 -21.04 11.24
CA ILE A 281 8.84 -22.15 11.38
C ILE A 281 9.00 -23.05 10.15
N GLU A 282 9.45 -24.28 10.36
CA GLU A 282 9.51 -25.32 9.33
C GLU A 282 8.11 -25.92 9.17
N VAL A 283 7.62 -25.97 7.93
CA VAL A 283 6.29 -26.48 7.59
C VAL A 283 6.47 -27.57 6.52
N PRO A 284 6.10 -28.84 6.78
CA PRO A 284 6.24 -29.91 5.77
C PRO A 284 5.48 -29.57 4.49
N LYS A 285 6.12 -29.74 3.32
CA LYS A 285 5.50 -29.40 2.03
C LYS A 285 4.16 -30.13 1.82
N GLY A 286 4.08 -31.40 2.19
CA GLY A 286 2.86 -32.22 2.07
C GLY A 286 1.70 -31.85 3.01
N SER A 287 1.90 -30.94 3.96
CA SER A 287 0.86 -30.54 4.93
C SER A 287 0.07 -29.29 4.49
N VAL A 288 0.47 -28.68 3.38
CA VAL A 288 -0.17 -27.49 2.80
C VAL A 288 -0.43 -27.69 1.32
N HIS A 289 -1.40 -26.95 0.79
CA HIS A 289 -1.51 -26.73 -0.64
C HIS A 289 -0.88 -25.39 -0.99
N HIS A 290 -0.40 -25.28 -2.22
CA HIS A 290 0.20 -24.05 -2.71
C HIS A 290 -0.90 -23.02 -2.98
N TRP A 291 -0.58 -21.75 -2.74
CA TRP A 291 -1.36 -20.64 -3.25
C TRP A 291 -0.98 -20.39 -4.71
N TRP A 292 -1.97 -20.26 -5.60
CA TRP A 292 -1.78 -19.96 -7.02
C TRP A 292 -2.49 -18.68 -7.40
N PRO A 293 -2.07 -17.94 -8.43
CA PRO A 293 -2.84 -16.80 -8.92
C PRO A 293 -4.09 -17.25 -9.70
N ASN A 294 -5.00 -16.31 -9.96
CA ASN A 294 -6.26 -16.55 -10.64
C ASN A 294 -6.05 -17.23 -12.00
N GLY A 295 -6.77 -18.33 -12.22
CA GLY A 295 -6.66 -19.16 -13.43
C GLY A 295 -5.55 -20.23 -13.41
N TYR A 296 -4.75 -20.34 -12.34
CA TYR A 296 -3.63 -21.31 -12.27
C TYR A 296 -3.77 -22.35 -11.14
N GLY A 297 -4.75 -22.22 -10.26
CA GLY A 297 -4.98 -23.17 -9.18
C GLY A 297 -5.82 -22.59 -8.05
N ALA A 298 -5.81 -23.26 -6.89
CA ALA A 298 -6.48 -22.81 -5.69
C ALA A 298 -5.66 -21.73 -4.94
N HIS A 299 -6.37 -20.90 -4.18
CA HIS A 299 -5.86 -19.75 -3.44
C HIS A 299 -5.73 -20.06 -1.95
N ASP A 300 -5.17 -21.23 -1.59
CA ASP A 300 -5.23 -21.71 -0.21
C ASP A 300 -4.41 -20.81 0.74
N LEU A 301 -5.06 -20.40 1.83
CA LEU A 301 -4.53 -19.50 2.85
C LEU A 301 -4.68 -20.13 4.24
N TYR A 302 -3.63 -20.03 5.04
CA TYR A 302 -3.55 -20.59 6.38
C TYR A 302 -3.46 -19.47 7.42
N LEU A 303 -4.23 -19.58 8.50
CA LEU A 303 -4.23 -18.57 9.55
C LEU A 303 -3.07 -18.81 10.52
N LEU A 304 -2.09 -17.90 10.52
CA LEU A 304 -1.04 -17.82 11.52
C LEU A 304 -1.50 -16.91 12.66
N LYS A 305 -1.68 -17.49 13.84
CA LYS A 305 -1.94 -16.77 15.07
C LYS A 305 -0.63 -16.51 15.81
N VAL A 306 -0.35 -15.24 16.06
CA VAL A 306 0.82 -14.78 16.82
C VAL A 306 0.33 -14.25 18.17
N ARG A 307 0.77 -14.87 19.26
CA ARG A 307 0.39 -14.52 20.63
C ARG A 307 1.63 -14.10 21.41
N TYR A 308 1.77 -12.82 21.69
CA TYR A 308 2.71 -12.32 22.69
C TYR A 308 2.09 -12.47 24.09
N SER A 309 2.85 -13.01 25.04
CA SER A 309 2.50 -13.07 26.45
C SER A 309 3.65 -12.52 27.27
N ALA A 310 3.38 -11.48 28.07
CA ALA A 310 4.34 -10.97 29.04
C ALA A 310 4.64 -12.02 30.13
N GLU A 311 5.72 -11.82 30.90
CA GLU A 311 6.05 -12.68 32.04
C GLU A 311 4.85 -12.93 32.96
N ASN A 312 4.71 -14.19 33.40
CA ASN A 312 3.58 -14.69 34.21
C ASN A 312 2.19 -14.49 33.56
N GLU A 313 2.13 -14.30 32.24
CA GLU A 313 0.90 -14.05 31.47
C GLU A 313 0.06 -12.88 32.01
N ARG A 314 0.69 -11.90 32.66
CA ARG A 314 0.00 -10.71 33.19
C ARG A 314 -0.67 -9.87 32.10
N GLU A 315 -0.18 -10.00 30.87
CA GLU A 315 -0.64 -9.26 29.72
C GLU A 315 -0.44 -10.07 28.42
N VAL A 316 -1.44 -10.08 27.53
CA VAL A 316 -1.42 -10.84 26.27
C VAL A 316 -1.85 -9.98 25.08
N SER A 317 -1.07 -10.01 23.99
CA SER A 317 -1.42 -9.40 22.69
C SER A 317 -1.49 -10.48 21.62
N ILE A 318 -2.53 -10.43 20.78
CA ILE A 318 -2.77 -11.43 19.72
C ILE A 318 -2.93 -10.70 18.40
N LYS A 319 -2.22 -11.17 17.36
CA LYS A 319 -2.43 -10.75 15.98
C LYS A 319 -2.55 -11.98 15.09
N GLU A 320 -3.52 -11.96 14.20
CA GLU A 320 -3.77 -13.03 13.24
C GLU A 320 -3.45 -12.53 11.83
N VAL A 321 -2.70 -13.32 11.08
CA VAL A 321 -2.31 -13.01 9.69
C VAL A 321 -2.44 -14.26 8.84
N ARG A 322 -2.77 -14.09 7.57
CA ARG A 322 -2.92 -15.22 6.63
C ARG A 322 -1.64 -15.45 5.84
N VAL A 323 -1.28 -16.72 5.65
CA VAL A 323 -0.10 -17.19 4.94
C VAL A 323 -0.57 -18.03 3.77
N GLY A 324 -0.24 -17.64 2.55
CA GLY A 324 -0.23 -18.56 1.40
C GLY A 324 1.18 -19.06 1.14
N PHE A 325 1.32 -20.37 0.91
CA PHE A 325 2.60 -20.99 0.60
C PHE A 325 2.82 -20.95 -0.91
N ARG A 326 3.73 -20.07 -1.34
CA ARG A 326 4.09 -19.90 -2.74
C ARG A 326 5.47 -19.27 -2.90
N ILE A 327 6.13 -19.56 -4.01
CA ILE A 327 7.30 -18.82 -4.48
C ILE A 327 6.89 -17.91 -5.63
N VAL A 328 7.34 -16.66 -5.62
CA VAL A 328 7.25 -15.74 -6.77
C VAL A 328 8.65 -15.26 -7.09
N GLU A 329 9.02 -15.35 -8.36
CA GLU A 329 10.31 -14.90 -8.87
C GLU A 329 10.09 -13.97 -10.06
N LEU A 330 10.94 -12.95 -10.17
CA LEU A 330 11.08 -12.13 -11.37
C LEU A 330 12.32 -12.60 -12.13
N VAL A 331 12.10 -13.33 -13.22
CA VAL A 331 13.15 -13.97 -14.01
C VAL A 331 13.72 -12.99 -15.03
N GLN A 332 15.02 -12.77 -14.92
CA GLN A 332 15.81 -11.87 -15.77
C GLN A 332 17.08 -12.57 -16.22
N ASP A 333 16.90 -13.60 -17.04
CA ASP A 333 17.97 -14.42 -17.61
C ASP A 333 18.40 -13.84 -18.96
N PRO A 334 19.68 -13.99 -19.37
CA PRO A 334 20.13 -13.50 -20.66
C PRO A 334 19.35 -14.15 -21.81
N VAL A 335 18.79 -13.35 -22.72
CA VAL A 335 18.13 -13.80 -23.95
C VAL A 335 18.57 -12.91 -25.10
N GLY A 336 19.25 -13.48 -26.09
CA GLY A 336 19.85 -12.72 -27.18
C GLY A 336 20.83 -11.65 -26.68
N ASN A 337 20.55 -10.39 -26.99
CA ASN A 337 21.32 -9.22 -26.51
C ASN A 337 20.72 -8.56 -25.26
N GLY A 338 19.66 -9.16 -24.69
CA GLY A 338 18.84 -8.60 -23.63
C GLY A 338 18.72 -9.50 -22.40
N TYR A 339 17.75 -9.20 -21.54
CA TYR A 339 17.29 -10.06 -20.46
C TYR A 339 15.80 -10.36 -20.64
N SER A 340 15.38 -11.57 -20.30
CA SER A 340 13.95 -11.87 -20.11
C SER A 340 13.36 -10.96 -19.02
N PHE A 341 12.05 -10.81 -18.99
CA PHE A 341 11.36 -10.15 -17.89
C PHE A 341 9.97 -10.75 -17.71
N TYR A 342 9.90 -11.81 -16.91
CA TYR A 342 8.64 -12.51 -16.65
C TYR A 342 8.62 -13.06 -15.22
N PHE A 343 7.42 -13.40 -14.76
CA PHE A 343 7.25 -13.98 -13.44
C PHE A 343 7.12 -15.50 -13.51
N LYS A 344 7.74 -16.17 -12.54
CA LYS A 344 7.39 -17.55 -12.19
C LYS A 344 6.64 -17.56 -10.87
N VAL A 345 5.60 -18.40 -10.78
CA VAL A 345 4.93 -18.70 -9.52
C VAL A 345 4.94 -20.21 -9.33
N ASN A 346 5.54 -20.67 -8.24
CA ASN A 346 5.75 -22.09 -7.96
C ASN A 346 6.37 -22.82 -9.16
N ASP A 347 7.50 -22.28 -9.65
CA ASP A 347 8.26 -22.72 -10.84
C ASP A 347 7.55 -22.67 -12.20
N VAL A 348 6.28 -22.24 -12.25
CA VAL A 348 5.52 -22.11 -13.51
C VAL A 348 5.64 -20.68 -14.03
N PRO A 349 6.14 -20.46 -15.27
CA PRO A 349 6.06 -19.15 -15.93
C PRO A 349 4.60 -18.72 -16.10
N ILE A 350 4.27 -17.52 -15.64
CA ILE A 350 2.90 -16.99 -15.73
C ILE A 350 2.91 -15.70 -16.54
N PHE A 351 2.07 -15.68 -17.59
CA PHE A 351 1.76 -14.44 -18.29
C PHE A 351 0.88 -13.55 -17.42
N MET A 352 1.35 -12.34 -17.12
CA MET A 352 0.61 -11.37 -16.32
C MET A 352 -0.47 -10.71 -17.18
N LYS A 353 -1.73 -10.95 -16.81
CA LYS A 353 -2.94 -10.42 -17.44
C LYS A 353 -3.61 -9.52 -16.43
N GLY A 354 -3.79 -8.25 -16.78
CA GLY A 354 -4.21 -7.28 -15.80
C GLY A 354 -4.34 -5.88 -16.32
N SER A 355 -4.52 -4.97 -15.37
CA SER A 355 -4.57 -3.53 -15.59
C SER A 355 -3.89 -2.78 -14.44
N ASN A 356 -3.83 -1.46 -14.58
CA ASN A 356 -3.37 -0.58 -13.51
C ASN A 356 -4.57 -0.18 -12.66
N GLU A 357 -4.42 -0.28 -11.36
CA GLU A 357 -5.36 0.18 -10.36
C GLU A 357 -4.96 1.58 -9.91
N ILE A 358 -5.88 2.52 -10.12
CA ILE A 358 -5.83 3.87 -9.58
C ILE A 358 -6.78 3.95 -8.37
N PRO A 359 -6.73 5.02 -7.54
CA PRO A 359 -7.61 5.10 -6.39
C PRO A 359 -9.08 4.96 -6.75
N VAL A 360 -9.79 4.11 -6.00
CA VAL A 360 -11.23 3.79 -6.19
C VAL A 360 -12.13 5.04 -6.14
N ASP A 361 -11.66 6.11 -5.50
CA ASP A 361 -12.34 7.41 -5.42
C ASP A 361 -11.28 8.52 -5.24
N ILE A 362 -11.55 9.73 -5.76
CA ILE A 362 -10.68 10.90 -5.55
C ILE A 362 -10.63 11.33 -4.08
N LEU A 363 -11.69 11.00 -3.32
CA LEU A 363 -11.77 11.23 -1.88
C LEU A 363 -11.27 9.98 -1.13
N PRO A 364 -10.10 10.03 -0.47
CA PRO A 364 -9.45 8.83 0.07
C PRO A 364 -10.29 8.05 1.10
N GLU A 365 -11.15 8.74 1.87
CA GLU A 365 -12.07 8.09 2.80
C GLU A 365 -13.15 7.26 2.10
N ARG A 366 -13.58 7.67 0.89
CA ARG A 366 -14.57 6.93 0.09
C ARG A 366 -13.94 5.77 -0.66
N GLY A 367 -12.64 5.87 -0.96
CA GLY A 367 -11.86 4.77 -1.54
C GLY A 367 -11.82 3.52 -0.66
N GLN A 368 -12.04 3.66 0.65
CA GLN A 368 -12.09 2.53 1.59
C GLN A 368 -13.44 1.80 1.65
N ASP A 369 -14.39 2.14 0.76
CA ASP A 369 -15.67 1.44 0.70
C ASP A 369 -15.47 -0.04 0.33
N LYS A 370 -15.71 -0.92 1.30
CA LYS A 370 -15.52 -2.37 1.14
C LYS A 370 -16.35 -2.97 0.00
N LYS A 371 -17.53 -2.41 -0.29
CA LYS A 371 -18.37 -2.91 -1.38
C LYS A 371 -17.75 -2.55 -2.72
N LYS A 372 -17.31 -1.31 -2.91
CA LYS A 372 -16.62 -0.89 -4.14
C LYS A 372 -15.33 -1.69 -4.37
N ILE A 373 -14.49 -1.83 -3.34
CA ILE A 373 -13.26 -2.62 -3.41
C ILE A 373 -13.57 -4.06 -3.81
N ARG A 374 -14.55 -4.70 -3.14
CA ARG A 374 -14.96 -6.07 -3.48
C ARG A 374 -15.42 -6.19 -4.93
N THR A 375 -16.30 -5.29 -5.39
CA THR A 375 -16.77 -5.29 -6.77
C THR A 375 -15.60 -5.18 -7.75
N LEU A 376 -14.60 -4.34 -7.44
CA LEU A 376 -13.42 -4.15 -8.27
C LEU A 376 -12.60 -5.44 -8.42
N LEU A 377 -12.24 -6.08 -7.30
CA LEU A 377 -11.44 -7.31 -7.33
C LEU A 377 -12.23 -8.50 -7.91
N GLU A 378 -13.54 -8.59 -7.65
CA GLU A 378 -14.40 -9.60 -8.28
C GLU A 378 -14.45 -9.40 -9.79
N THR A 379 -14.53 -8.16 -10.27
CA THR A 379 -14.51 -7.85 -11.71
C THR A 379 -13.16 -8.22 -12.34
N ALA A 380 -12.04 -7.91 -11.69
CA ALA A 380 -10.71 -8.31 -12.16
C ALA A 380 -10.59 -9.84 -12.26
N ARG A 381 -11.03 -10.57 -11.23
CA ARG A 381 -11.05 -12.03 -11.22
C ARG A 381 -11.92 -12.60 -12.34
N ASP A 382 -13.15 -12.10 -12.47
CA ASP A 382 -14.17 -12.62 -13.40
C ASP A 382 -13.84 -12.29 -14.86
N THR A 383 -12.99 -11.28 -15.10
CA THR A 383 -12.41 -10.97 -16.41
C THR A 383 -11.06 -11.66 -16.66
N HIS A 384 -10.75 -12.68 -15.86
CA HIS A 384 -9.55 -13.53 -15.98
C HIS A 384 -8.21 -12.79 -15.84
N MET A 385 -8.22 -11.63 -15.16
CA MET A 385 -6.98 -10.98 -14.72
C MET A 385 -6.36 -11.79 -13.58
N ASN A 386 -5.03 -11.84 -13.55
CA ASN A 386 -4.25 -12.49 -12.51
C ASN A 386 -3.26 -11.54 -11.82
N MET A 387 -3.16 -10.28 -12.28
CA MET A 387 -2.36 -9.24 -11.64
C MET A 387 -3.05 -7.87 -11.76
N LEU A 388 -2.90 -7.03 -10.73
CA LEU A 388 -3.18 -5.60 -10.79
C LEU A 388 -1.94 -4.82 -10.36
N ARG A 389 -1.70 -3.66 -10.98
CA ARG A 389 -0.65 -2.73 -10.56
C ARG A 389 -1.25 -1.57 -9.77
N VAL A 390 -1.00 -1.51 -8.46
CA VAL A 390 -1.39 -0.36 -7.63
C VAL A 390 -0.45 0.80 -7.97
N TRP A 391 -0.95 1.74 -8.75
CA TRP A 391 -0.16 2.80 -9.39
C TRP A 391 0.33 3.88 -8.41
N GLY A 392 1.59 4.31 -8.58
CA GLY A 392 2.30 5.17 -7.62
C GLY A 392 1.81 6.60 -7.45
N GLY A 393 0.89 7.11 -8.26
CA GLY A 393 0.30 8.44 -7.99
C GLY A 393 -0.97 8.38 -7.14
N GLY A 394 -1.40 7.18 -6.77
CA GLY A 394 -2.59 6.93 -5.98
C GLY A 394 -2.34 6.91 -4.47
N VAL A 395 -2.85 5.85 -3.82
CA VAL A 395 -2.67 5.59 -2.39
C VAL A 395 -2.21 4.14 -2.18
N TYR A 396 -1.50 3.88 -1.08
CA TYR A 396 -1.41 2.50 -0.61
C TYR A 396 -2.80 2.05 -0.16
N GLU A 397 -3.32 1.03 -0.82
CA GLU A 397 -4.69 0.57 -0.61
C GLU A 397 -5.00 0.09 0.83
N SER A 398 -6.28 -0.10 1.12
CA SER A 398 -6.74 -0.61 2.41
C SER A 398 -6.28 -2.05 2.67
N ASP A 399 -6.16 -2.47 3.93
CA ASP A 399 -5.86 -3.88 4.26
C ASP A 399 -6.88 -4.84 3.64
N TYR A 400 -8.15 -4.42 3.56
CA TYR A 400 -9.22 -5.18 2.93
C TYR A 400 -9.00 -5.44 1.43
N PHE A 401 -8.36 -4.51 0.71
CA PHE A 401 -8.01 -4.70 -0.70
C PHE A 401 -7.02 -5.85 -0.88
N TYR A 402 -5.91 -5.84 -0.12
CA TYR A 402 -4.90 -6.89 -0.21
C TYR A 402 -5.41 -8.22 0.34
N ASP A 403 -6.26 -8.16 1.37
CA ASP A 403 -6.95 -9.35 1.87
C ASP A 403 -7.81 -10.02 0.79
N LEU A 404 -8.51 -9.24 -0.04
CA LEU A 404 -9.29 -9.77 -1.15
C LEU A 404 -8.40 -10.24 -2.31
N ALA A 405 -7.31 -9.52 -2.59
CA ALA A 405 -6.33 -9.94 -3.58
C ALA A 405 -5.72 -11.30 -3.22
N ASP A 406 -5.38 -11.52 -1.94
CA ASP A 406 -4.96 -12.82 -1.40
C ASP A 406 -6.05 -13.90 -1.61
N GLU A 407 -7.31 -13.60 -1.25
CA GLU A 407 -8.43 -14.55 -1.37
C GLU A 407 -8.78 -14.91 -2.83
N MET A 408 -8.63 -13.97 -3.75
CA MET A 408 -9.07 -14.12 -5.15
C MET A 408 -7.95 -14.47 -6.11
N GLY A 409 -6.70 -14.54 -5.64
CA GLY A 409 -5.58 -14.87 -6.50
C GLY A 409 -5.09 -13.76 -7.39
N ILE A 410 -5.34 -12.51 -7.02
CA ILE A 410 -4.90 -11.38 -7.83
C ILE A 410 -3.53 -10.97 -7.33
N LEU A 411 -2.49 -11.20 -8.12
CA LEU A 411 -1.15 -10.72 -7.80
C LEU A 411 -1.11 -9.19 -7.80
N ILE A 412 -0.29 -8.60 -6.96
CA ILE A 412 -0.15 -7.14 -6.88
C ILE A 412 1.28 -6.72 -7.24
N TRP A 413 1.39 -5.86 -8.25
CA TRP A 413 2.56 -5.00 -8.45
C TRP A 413 2.33 -3.73 -7.62
N GLN A 414 3.13 -3.52 -6.57
CA GLN A 414 2.95 -2.41 -5.63
C GLN A 414 3.95 -1.29 -5.90
N ASP A 415 3.51 -0.18 -6.49
CA ASP A 415 4.36 1.01 -6.51
C ASP A 415 4.46 1.63 -5.10
N PHE A 416 5.58 2.26 -4.78
CA PHE A 416 5.62 3.32 -3.77
C PHE A 416 4.96 4.57 -4.34
N MET A 417 4.39 5.43 -3.47
CA MET A 417 3.51 6.53 -3.90
C MET A 417 4.25 7.74 -4.49
N PHE A 418 5.01 7.53 -5.57
CA PHE A 418 5.73 8.51 -6.36
C PHE A 418 5.42 8.28 -7.85
N ALA A 419 5.04 9.33 -8.59
CA ALA A 419 4.65 9.19 -9.99
C ALA A 419 4.85 10.46 -10.80
N CYS A 420 5.42 10.30 -11.99
CA CYS A 420 5.60 11.32 -13.04
C CYS A 420 6.02 12.70 -12.49
N ALA A 421 7.00 12.70 -11.59
CA ALA A 421 7.58 13.90 -11.02
C ALA A 421 9.00 13.63 -10.52
N LEU A 422 9.82 14.68 -10.52
CA LEU A 422 11.03 14.69 -9.70
C LEU A 422 10.66 15.09 -8.27
N TYR A 423 11.41 14.61 -7.29
CA TYR A 423 11.11 14.81 -5.87
C TYR A 423 12.32 15.38 -5.12
N PRO A 424 12.10 16.12 -4.02
CA PRO A 424 13.20 16.57 -3.16
C PRO A 424 14.01 15.41 -2.59
N SER A 425 15.31 15.65 -2.39
CA SER A 425 16.24 14.70 -1.77
C SER A 425 16.92 15.27 -0.51
N ASN A 426 16.40 16.39 0.01
CA ASN A 426 16.87 16.98 1.27
C ASN A 426 16.49 16.08 2.46
N ASN A 427 17.23 16.21 3.57
CA ASN A 427 17.10 15.28 4.70
C ASN A 427 15.68 15.29 5.31
N ASP A 428 15.05 16.45 5.47
CA ASP A 428 13.69 16.55 6.03
C ASP A 428 12.67 15.75 5.20
N PHE A 429 12.79 15.79 3.86
CA PHE A 429 11.94 15.02 2.96
C PHE A 429 12.27 13.52 3.01
N LEU A 430 13.55 13.15 2.99
CA LEU A 430 13.98 11.74 3.02
C LEU A 430 13.61 11.06 4.34
N GLU A 431 13.75 11.74 5.48
CA GLU A 431 13.29 11.22 6.78
C GLU A 431 11.77 10.98 6.78
N ASN A 432 11.01 11.90 6.20
CA ASN A 432 9.56 11.74 6.05
C ASN A 432 9.18 10.56 5.13
N VAL A 433 9.99 10.29 4.11
CA VAL A 433 9.83 9.11 3.24
C VAL A 433 10.25 7.83 3.96
N LEU A 434 11.29 7.86 4.79
CA LEU A 434 11.69 6.69 5.59
C LEU A 434 10.59 6.27 6.56
N ASP A 435 9.92 7.23 7.22
CA ASP A 435 8.75 6.96 8.07
C ASP A 435 7.65 6.21 7.28
N GLU A 436 7.42 6.61 6.02
CA GLU A 436 6.46 5.99 5.10
C GLU A 436 6.85 4.59 4.66
N VAL A 437 8.08 4.42 4.20
CA VAL A 437 8.60 3.11 3.76
C VAL A 437 8.59 2.14 4.93
N ASP A 438 9.05 2.58 6.11
CA ASP A 438 9.06 1.76 7.31
C ASP A 438 7.67 1.23 7.66
N TYR A 439 6.67 2.11 7.68
CA TYR A 439 5.31 1.75 8.00
C TYR A 439 4.67 0.86 6.91
N GLN A 440 4.74 1.27 5.64
CA GLN A 440 4.05 0.57 4.56
C GLN A 440 4.68 -0.77 4.24
N VAL A 441 6.00 -0.91 4.26
CA VAL A 441 6.66 -2.20 4.03
C VAL A 441 6.31 -3.17 5.16
N LYS A 442 6.32 -2.75 6.42
CA LYS A 442 5.89 -3.62 7.54
C LYS A 442 4.42 -4.00 7.49
N ARG A 443 3.56 -3.12 6.95
CA ARG A 443 2.14 -3.39 6.77
C ARG A 443 1.89 -4.35 5.61
N LEU A 444 2.56 -4.16 4.48
CA LEU A 444 2.19 -4.75 3.20
C LEU A 444 3.02 -5.97 2.80
N SER A 445 4.32 -6.00 3.11
CA SER A 445 5.23 -7.04 2.62
C SER A 445 4.88 -8.47 3.08
N GLY A 446 3.93 -8.62 4.02
CA GLY A 446 3.43 -9.91 4.48
C GLY A 446 2.26 -10.48 3.67
N TYR A 447 1.63 -9.73 2.75
CA TYR A 447 0.51 -10.24 1.94
C TYR A 447 1.00 -11.25 0.89
N THR A 448 0.15 -12.23 0.61
CA THR A 448 0.47 -13.32 -0.34
C THR A 448 0.32 -12.86 -1.78
N SER A 449 -0.59 -11.93 -2.06
CA SER A 449 -0.82 -11.38 -3.39
C SER A 449 0.33 -10.52 -3.90
N ILE A 450 1.06 -9.82 -3.01
CA ILE A 450 2.11 -8.90 -3.46
C ILE A 450 3.28 -9.67 -4.09
N ALA A 451 3.44 -9.46 -5.40
CA ALA A 451 4.46 -10.09 -6.23
C ALA A 451 5.78 -9.30 -6.18
N LEU A 452 5.70 -7.98 -6.30
CA LEU A 452 6.86 -7.09 -6.27
C LEU A 452 6.51 -5.70 -5.72
N PHE A 453 7.55 -4.95 -5.38
CA PHE A 453 7.48 -3.51 -5.10
C PHE A 453 8.26 -2.71 -6.16
N ALA A 454 7.72 -1.59 -6.60
CA ALA A 454 8.38 -0.67 -7.53
C ALA A 454 8.60 0.70 -6.90
N GLY A 455 9.78 1.29 -7.05
CA GLY A 455 10.14 2.55 -6.39
C GLY A 455 9.30 3.76 -6.80
N ASN A 456 8.78 3.77 -8.04
CA ASN A 456 7.94 4.84 -8.58
C ASN A 456 7.32 4.44 -9.94
N ASN A 457 6.41 5.29 -10.42
CA ASN A 457 5.92 5.30 -11.80
C ASN A 457 6.66 6.35 -12.64
N GLU A 458 7.21 5.92 -13.78
CA GLU A 458 7.80 6.69 -14.89
C GLU A 458 8.97 7.63 -14.55
N ASN A 459 9.42 7.75 -13.30
CA ASN A 459 10.39 8.81 -12.97
C ASN A 459 11.78 8.52 -13.55
N GLU A 460 12.14 7.26 -13.80
CA GLU A 460 13.37 6.91 -14.53
C GLU A 460 13.31 7.41 -15.98
N GLY A 461 12.24 7.06 -16.69
CA GLY A 461 11.98 7.49 -18.06
C GLY A 461 11.85 9.00 -18.18
N ALA A 462 11.10 9.64 -17.29
CA ALA A 462 10.89 11.08 -17.27
C ALA A 462 12.20 11.87 -17.12
N LEU A 463 13.11 11.37 -16.28
CA LEU A 463 14.44 11.97 -16.12
C LEU A 463 15.33 11.72 -17.35
N ARG A 464 15.34 10.50 -17.91
CA ARG A 464 16.19 10.17 -19.05
C ARG A 464 15.77 10.88 -20.33
N ASP A 465 14.47 10.89 -20.63
CA ASP A 465 13.91 11.49 -21.84
C ASP A 465 13.70 12.99 -21.71
N ASP A 466 14.07 13.58 -20.57
CA ASP A 466 14.05 15.02 -20.32
C ASP A 466 12.65 15.64 -20.44
N TRP A 467 11.63 14.96 -19.89
CA TRP A 467 10.23 15.41 -19.92
C TRP A 467 10.05 16.83 -19.35
N TYR A 468 10.91 17.21 -18.40
CA TYR A 468 10.85 18.48 -17.70
C TYR A 468 11.92 19.49 -18.10
N HIS A 469 12.65 19.25 -19.19
CA HIS A 469 13.68 20.15 -19.72
C HIS A 469 14.79 20.49 -18.69
N VAL A 470 15.23 19.48 -17.93
CA VAL A 470 16.28 19.54 -16.92
C VAL A 470 17.62 18.96 -17.37
N ARG A 471 17.81 18.66 -18.65
CA ARG A 471 19.03 18.04 -19.19
C ARG A 471 20.34 18.73 -18.79
N GLN A 472 20.34 20.06 -18.65
CA GLN A 472 21.52 20.81 -18.18
C GLN A 472 21.92 20.47 -16.74
N ASN A 473 20.95 20.04 -15.92
CA ASN A 473 21.10 19.68 -14.52
C ASN A 473 20.92 18.17 -14.31
N PHE A 474 21.00 17.35 -15.36
CA PHE A 474 20.73 15.91 -15.31
C PHE A 474 21.47 15.19 -14.18
N THR A 475 22.75 15.51 -13.96
CA THR A 475 23.55 14.89 -12.89
C THR A 475 22.97 15.15 -11.50
N VAL A 476 22.43 16.36 -11.24
CA VAL A 476 21.81 16.69 -9.95
C VAL A 476 20.57 15.82 -9.75
N PHE A 477 19.68 15.80 -10.73
CA PHE A 477 18.43 15.04 -10.63
C PHE A 477 18.64 13.52 -10.66
N LYS A 478 19.68 13.03 -11.35
CA LYS A 478 20.10 11.62 -11.26
C LYS A 478 20.57 11.28 -9.85
N ASN A 479 21.35 12.15 -9.21
CA ASN A 479 21.78 11.93 -7.84
C ASN A 479 20.59 11.98 -6.87
N ASP A 480 19.64 12.90 -7.06
CA ASP A 480 18.42 12.97 -6.26
C ASP A 480 17.57 11.70 -6.41
N TYR A 481 17.40 11.23 -7.65
CA TYR A 481 16.69 9.99 -7.97
C TYR A 481 17.32 8.80 -7.25
N VAL A 482 18.65 8.61 -7.39
CA VAL A 482 19.37 7.51 -6.75
C VAL A 482 19.26 7.61 -5.23
N LYS A 483 19.46 8.80 -4.67
CA LYS A 483 19.38 9.03 -3.22
C LYS A 483 18.00 8.68 -2.66
N LEU A 484 16.92 9.04 -3.36
CA LEU A 484 15.55 8.75 -2.94
C LEU A 484 15.19 7.27 -3.13
N TYR A 485 15.26 6.75 -4.37
CA TYR A 485 14.69 5.43 -4.67
C TYR A 485 15.61 4.28 -4.28
N VAL A 486 16.93 4.50 -4.28
CA VAL A 486 17.92 3.45 -4.01
C VAL A 486 18.45 3.58 -2.59
N ASP A 487 19.13 4.70 -2.30
CA ASP A 487 19.84 4.85 -1.03
C ASP A 487 18.90 4.94 0.17
N THR A 488 17.66 5.38 -0.05
CA THR A 488 16.63 5.54 0.98
C THR A 488 15.56 4.44 0.89
N ILE A 489 14.76 4.39 -0.18
CA ILE A 489 13.61 3.47 -0.29
C ILE A 489 14.06 2.01 -0.41
N LYS A 490 14.87 1.66 -1.42
CA LYS A 490 15.33 0.27 -1.63
C LYS A 490 16.10 -0.26 -0.43
N ASN A 491 17.04 0.53 0.11
CA ASN A 491 17.80 0.12 1.29
C ASN A 491 16.91 -0.20 2.48
N ARG A 492 15.95 0.68 2.82
CA ARG A 492 15.05 0.43 3.94
C ARG A 492 14.10 -0.75 3.69
N PHE A 493 13.63 -0.89 2.46
CA PHE A 493 12.83 -2.03 2.02
C PHE A 493 13.59 -3.36 2.19
N GLU A 494 14.85 -3.41 1.74
CA GLU A 494 15.70 -4.60 1.84
C GLU A 494 16.04 -4.97 3.28
N GLU A 495 16.22 -3.98 4.16
CA GLU A 495 16.42 -4.18 5.59
C GLU A 495 15.20 -4.85 6.25
N ILE A 496 13.99 -4.39 5.96
CA ILE A 496 12.76 -4.92 6.56
C ILE A 496 12.42 -6.30 5.99
N THR A 497 12.63 -6.51 4.69
CA THR A 497 12.28 -7.75 4.00
C THR A 497 13.40 -8.79 3.99
N HIS A 498 14.56 -8.46 4.57
CA HIS A 498 15.80 -9.25 4.51
C HIS A 498 16.19 -9.66 3.08
N LYS A 499 15.92 -8.79 2.10
CA LYS A 499 16.13 -9.05 0.66
C LYS A 499 15.36 -10.26 0.11
N ARG A 500 14.29 -10.70 0.77
CA ARG A 500 13.46 -11.85 0.36
C ARG A 500 12.27 -11.45 -0.52
N ARG A 501 12.07 -10.15 -0.76
CA ARG A 501 11.02 -9.61 -1.63
C ARG A 501 11.64 -8.91 -2.83
N ILE A 502 10.91 -8.90 -3.95
CA ILE A 502 11.36 -8.34 -5.22
C ILE A 502 11.17 -6.82 -5.22
N PHE A 503 12.20 -6.09 -5.64
CA PHE A 503 12.17 -4.64 -5.82
C PHE A 503 12.67 -4.25 -7.21
N VAL A 504 11.98 -3.32 -7.85
CA VAL A 504 12.44 -2.62 -9.07
C VAL A 504 12.46 -1.11 -8.82
N ALA A 505 13.41 -0.39 -9.41
CA ALA A 505 13.60 1.04 -9.10
C ALA A 505 12.49 1.94 -9.67
N SER A 506 11.91 1.58 -10.81
CA SER A 506 10.88 2.33 -11.54
C SER A 506 10.02 1.36 -12.36
N SER A 507 8.93 1.87 -12.91
CA SER A 507 8.16 1.24 -14.00
C SER A 507 7.76 2.32 -15.01
N PRO A 508 8.15 2.23 -16.29
CA PRO A 508 9.04 1.21 -16.85
C PRO A 508 10.47 1.31 -16.32
N SER A 509 11.21 0.21 -16.42
CA SER A 509 12.63 0.09 -16.09
C SER A 509 13.26 -1.13 -16.74
N ASN A 510 14.57 -1.09 -17.04
CA ASN A 510 15.30 -2.21 -17.63
C ASN A 510 15.74 -3.28 -16.59
N GLY A 511 15.18 -3.26 -15.37
CA GLY A 511 15.49 -4.21 -14.30
C GLY A 511 16.99 -4.26 -13.96
N LYS A 512 17.60 -5.45 -13.99
CA LYS A 512 19.04 -5.67 -13.73
C LYS A 512 19.94 -4.76 -14.58
N LYS A 513 19.53 -4.46 -15.82
CA LYS A 513 20.30 -3.58 -16.71
C LYS A 513 20.28 -2.12 -16.23
N THR A 514 19.14 -1.64 -15.71
CA THR A 514 19.07 -0.33 -15.03
C THR A 514 20.01 -0.27 -13.84
N GLU A 515 20.08 -1.32 -13.01
CA GLU A 515 21.00 -1.36 -11.86
C GLU A 515 22.48 -1.28 -12.31
N GLN A 516 22.85 -2.03 -13.35
CA GLN A 516 24.20 -2.03 -13.93
C GLN A 516 24.61 -0.65 -14.48
N GLU A 517 23.64 0.18 -14.89
CA GLU A 517 23.85 1.52 -15.43
C GLU A 517 23.75 2.63 -14.36
N GLY A 518 23.71 2.24 -13.08
CA GLY A 518 23.60 3.16 -11.96
C GLY A 518 22.20 3.75 -11.83
N TYR A 519 21.18 2.89 -11.94
CA TYR A 519 19.77 3.11 -11.61
C TYR A 519 19.00 4.16 -12.44
N VAL A 520 19.62 4.74 -13.45
CA VAL A 520 18.93 5.51 -14.49
C VAL A 520 19.49 5.04 -15.82
N SER A 521 18.79 4.13 -16.48
CA SER A 521 19.24 3.50 -17.72
C SER A 521 19.37 4.53 -18.85
N ASN A 522 20.25 4.26 -19.82
CA ASN A 522 20.42 5.07 -21.01
C ASN A 522 19.18 5.08 -21.92
N ASN A 523 18.39 4.01 -21.89
CA ASN A 523 17.11 3.91 -22.58
C ASN A 523 16.14 3.06 -21.74
N PRO A 524 15.39 3.62 -20.77
CA PRO A 524 14.45 2.89 -19.92
C PRO A 524 13.29 2.21 -20.65
N TYR A 525 13.09 2.52 -21.93
CA TYR A 525 12.07 1.93 -22.82
C TYR A 525 12.70 0.93 -23.82
N ASP A 526 13.84 0.31 -23.47
CA ASP A 526 14.52 -0.66 -24.34
C ASP A 526 13.78 -2.00 -24.31
N GLN A 527 13.13 -2.34 -25.42
CA GLN A 527 12.38 -3.59 -25.62
C GLN A 527 13.23 -4.88 -25.57
N GLN A 528 14.51 -4.82 -25.17
CA GLN A 528 15.34 -5.99 -24.89
C GLN A 528 15.45 -6.29 -23.39
N TYR A 529 14.91 -5.43 -22.52
CA TYR A 529 15.05 -5.54 -21.08
C TYR A 529 13.73 -5.15 -20.40
N GLY A 530 13.53 -5.61 -19.17
CA GLY A 530 12.59 -4.95 -18.27
C GLY A 530 11.12 -4.96 -18.70
N ASP A 531 10.39 -3.97 -18.19
CA ASP A 531 9.03 -3.61 -18.59
C ASP A 531 9.01 -2.31 -19.42
N ASP A 532 7.99 -2.17 -20.26
CA ASP A 532 7.80 -1.02 -21.15
C ASP A 532 6.38 -0.43 -20.98
N MET A 533 6.25 0.88 -21.23
CA MET A 533 4.96 1.55 -21.38
C MET A 533 4.83 2.11 -22.79
N TYR A 534 4.06 1.39 -23.61
CA TYR A 534 3.81 1.80 -24.99
C TYR A 534 2.57 2.70 -25.09
N LYS A 535 2.78 4.00 -25.38
CA LYS A 535 1.71 4.99 -25.65
C LYS A 535 1.69 5.36 -27.14
N PRO A 536 0.94 4.64 -28.00
CA PRO A 536 0.80 5.03 -29.40
C PRO A 536 -0.23 6.17 -29.50
N PHE A 537 0.20 7.42 -29.56
CA PHE A 537 -0.74 8.51 -29.84
C PHE A 537 -1.07 8.61 -31.34
N PHE A 538 -2.35 8.37 -31.66
CA PHE A 538 -3.23 9.06 -32.64
C PHE A 538 -2.95 9.13 -34.16
N ASP A 539 -2.22 8.22 -34.79
CA ASP A 539 -2.21 8.16 -36.28
C ASP A 539 -3.09 7.06 -36.89
N ASP A 540 -3.50 6.03 -36.13
CA ASP A 540 -4.38 4.97 -36.63
C ASP A 540 -5.12 4.23 -35.49
N PRO A 541 -6.45 4.38 -35.33
CA PRO A 541 -7.23 3.73 -34.27
C PRO A 541 -7.29 2.19 -34.39
N VAL A 542 -6.74 1.60 -35.45
CA VAL A 542 -6.59 0.13 -35.59
C VAL A 542 -5.31 -0.39 -34.91
N LYS A 543 -4.38 0.50 -34.53
CA LYS A 543 -3.05 0.13 -33.96
C LYS A 543 -2.84 0.56 -32.51
N THR A 544 -3.80 1.23 -31.90
CA THR A 544 -3.66 1.81 -30.56
C THR A 544 -4.25 0.89 -29.50
N TYR A 545 -3.40 0.04 -28.93
CA TYR A 545 -3.62 -0.56 -27.63
C TYR A 545 -2.48 -0.11 -26.72
N GLU A 546 -2.81 0.36 -25.52
CA GLU A 546 -1.82 0.44 -24.44
C GLU A 546 -1.48 -0.99 -24.04
N TYR A 547 -0.29 -1.45 -24.43
CA TYR A 547 0.25 -2.71 -23.95
C TYR A 547 1.29 -2.39 -22.87
N TYR A 548 1.14 -3.00 -21.69
CA TYR A 548 2.28 -3.34 -20.86
C TYR A 548 2.90 -4.59 -21.48
N ILE A 549 3.88 -4.41 -22.36
CA ILE A 549 4.57 -5.54 -22.98
C ILE A 549 5.57 -6.06 -21.95
N PHE A 550 5.22 -7.15 -21.27
CA PHE A 550 6.21 -8.03 -20.67
C PHE A 550 6.86 -8.81 -21.81
N LEU A 551 8.16 -8.63 -21.99
CA LEU A 551 8.91 -9.31 -23.05
C LEU A 551 8.90 -10.82 -22.82
N LEU A 552 8.05 -11.50 -23.58
CA LEU A 552 8.06 -12.95 -23.78
C LEU A 552 8.50 -13.20 -25.21
N ASP A 553 9.78 -13.49 -25.41
CA ASP A 553 10.21 -14.24 -26.60
C ASP A 553 10.29 -15.71 -26.20
N ALA A 554 9.13 -16.40 -26.22
CA ALA A 554 9.08 -17.86 -26.18
C ALA A 554 9.34 -18.40 -27.59
N ARG A 555 10.49 -18.06 -28.17
CA ARG A 555 11.02 -18.73 -29.37
C ARG A 555 12.03 -19.77 -28.91
N ASP A 556 11.54 -20.95 -28.56
CA ASP A 556 12.24 -22.19 -28.97
C ASP A 556 11.46 -23.50 -28.73
N ASP A 557 10.32 -23.51 -28.01
CA ASP A 557 9.64 -24.78 -27.66
C ASP A 557 8.26 -25.05 -28.29
N LEU A 558 7.79 -24.23 -29.24
CA LEU A 558 6.58 -24.54 -30.02
C LEU A 558 6.94 -25.01 -31.42
N LYS A 559 7.52 -26.21 -31.50
CA LYS A 559 7.43 -27.04 -32.71
C LYS A 559 6.33 -28.05 -32.48
N ASP A 560 5.32 -27.97 -33.34
CA ASP A 560 4.19 -28.89 -33.47
C ASP A 560 3.15 -28.85 -32.35
N ASN A 561 2.13 -27.98 -32.49
CA ASN A 561 0.72 -28.32 -32.27
C ASN A 561 -0.21 -27.17 -32.71
N ASP A 562 -1.23 -27.53 -33.48
CA ASP A 562 -2.14 -26.68 -34.28
C ASP A 562 -3.22 -25.89 -33.49
N ASP A 563 -3.00 -25.48 -32.25
CA ASP A 563 -4.06 -24.85 -31.42
C ASP A 563 -3.73 -23.44 -30.87
N VAL A 564 -2.92 -22.65 -31.58
CA VAL A 564 -2.76 -21.21 -31.30
C VAL A 564 -3.40 -20.38 -32.41
N VAL A 565 -4.62 -19.91 -32.16
CA VAL A 565 -5.29 -18.94 -33.04
C VAL A 565 -4.73 -17.55 -32.75
N VAL A 566 -3.84 -17.08 -33.62
CA VAL A 566 -3.41 -15.68 -33.66
C VAL A 566 -4.41 -14.92 -34.54
N PHE A 567 -5.17 -14.01 -33.94
CA PHE A 567 -6.08 -13.16 -34.70
C PHE A 567 -5.29 -12.12 -35.51
N PRO A 568 -5.60 -11.94 -36.81
CA PRO A 568 -5.04 -10.84 -37.58
C PRO A 568 -5.57 -9.49 -37.06
N PRO A 569 -4.80 -8.39 -37.20
CA PRO A 569 -5.12 -7.06 -36.64
C PRO A 569 -6.45 -6.44 -37.10
N ASP A 570 -7.08 -7.02 -38.11
CA ASP A 570 -8.23 -6.44 -38.80
C ASP A 570 -9.58 -7.07 -38.38
N ALA A 571 -9.58 -8.00 -37.42
CA ALA A 571 -10.81 -8.61 -36.90
C ALA A 571 -11.58 -7.60 -36.04
N ARG A 572 -12.55 -6.91 -36.66
CA ARG A 572 -13.41 -5.94 -35.97
C ARG A 572 -14.31 -6.65 -34.96
N TYR A 573 -14.64 -5.97 -33.86
CA TYR A 573 -15.76 -6.31 -32.99
C TYR A 573 -17.03 -6.46 -33.84
N LEU A 574 -17.51 -7.69 -33.97
CA LEU A 574 -18.78 -8.01 -34.60
C LEU A 574 -19.68 -8.64 -33.54
N THR A 575 -20.85 -8.04 -33.33
CA THR A 575 -21.92 -8.56 -32.47
C THR A 575 -22.74 -9.66 -33.16
N ASP A 576 -22.32 -10.11 -34.36
CA ASP A 576 -22.98 -11.15 -35.15
C ASP A 576 -21.98 -12.26 -35.50
N GLU A 577 -22.22 -13.43 -34.90
CA GLU A 577 -21.46 -14.67 -35.00
C GLU A 577 -21.27 -15.12 -36.46
N LYS A 578 -22.27 -14.89 -37.32
CA LYS A 578 -22.20 -15.28 -38.74
C LYS A 578 -21.27 -14.42 -39.57
N GLU A 579 -21.06 -13.16 -39.18
CA GLU A 579 -20.17 -12.26 -39.89
C GLU A 579 -18.71 -12.46 -39.48
N LEU A 580 -18.49 -12.88 -38.21
CA LEU A 580 -17.19 -13.31 -37.72
C LEU A 580 -16.69 -14.57 -38.46
N ASP A 581 -17.52 -15.60 -38.57
CA ASP A 581 -17.15 -16.82 -39.30
C ASP A 581 -16.85 -16.56 -40.79
N LYS A 582 -17.53 -15.58 -41.38
CA LYS A 582 -17.32 -15.18 -42.77
C LYS A 582 -15.95 -14.52 -42.97
N GLN A 583 -15.50 -13.70 -42.01
CA GLN A 583 -14.19 -13.06 -42.05
C GLN A 583 -13.07 -14.04 -41.72
N LEU A 584 -13.28 -14.94 -40.75
CA LEU A 584 -12.30 -15.97 -40.41
C LEU A 584 -12.08 -16.95 -41.57
N MET A 585 -13.15 -17.33 -42.29
CA MET A 585 -13.04 -18.11 -43.52
C MET A 585 -12.33 -17.37 -44.66
N ALA A 586 -12.56 -16.06 -44.80
CA ALA A 586 -11.85 -15.24 -45.80
C ALA A 586 -10.33 -15.17 -45.54
N ASN A 587 -9.92 -15.36 -44.29
CA ASN A 587 -8.52 -15.42 -43.85
C ASN A 587 -7.97 -16.86 -43.71
N GLY A 588 -8.68 -17.86 -44.25
CA GLY A 588 -8.18 -19.23 -44.37
C GLY A 588 -8.40 -20.13 -43.15
N MET A 589 -9.23 -19.72 -42.18
CA MET A 589 -9.59 -20.56 -41.03
C MET A 589 -10.75 -21.52 -41.35
N PRO A 590 -10.85 -22.68 -40.67
CA PRO A 590 -11.96 -23.62 -40.86
C PRO A 590 -13.32 -23.01 -40.52
N GLN A 591 -14.37 -23.56 -41.10
CA GLN A 591 -15.76 -23.15 -40.81
C GLN A 591 -16.12 -23.55 -39.35
N ASP A 592 -16.81 -22.67 -38.60
CA ASP A 592 -17.37 -22.93 -37.25
C ASP A 592 -16.42 -22.67 -36.05
N VAL A 593 -15.53 -21.66 -36.14
CA VAL A 593 -14.61 -21.28 -35.04
C VAL A 593 -15.33 -20.48 -33.95
N SER A 594 -16.35 -19.70 -34.32
CA SER A 594 -17.11 -18.86 -33.39
C SER A 594 -17.83 -19.65 -32.30
N GLY A 595 -18.45 -20.80 -32.64
CA GLY A 595 -19.20 -21.63 -31.69
C GLY A 595 -18.35 -22.45 -30.71
N ARG A 596 -17.01 -22.39 -30.81
CA ARG A 596 -16.06 -23.02 -29.87
C ARG A 596 -15.37 -22.01 -28.94
N LEU A 597 -15.50 -20.71 -29.22
CA LEU A 597 -15.10 -19.58 -28.36
C LEU A 597 -16.25 -19.24 -27.40
#